data_AF-C2CFV8-F1
#
_entry.id   AF-C2CFV8-F1
#
_cell.length_a   1.000
_cell.length_b   1.000
_cell.length_c   1.000
_cell.angle_alpha   90.00
_cell.angle_beta   90.00
_cell.angle_gamma   90.00
#
_symmetry.space_group_name_H-M   'P 1'
#
loop_
_entity.id
_entity.type
_entity.pdbx_description
1 polymer ?
#
loop_
_entity_poly.entity_id
_entity_poly.type
_entity_poly.pdbx_seq_one_letter_code
_entity_poly.pdbx_strand_id
1 'polypeptide(L)'
;MRINENLYQGKDVIIDAADDIYNSKTIKIPQNLEEGQEYTISFFVEQSLNGSGKLNVVVKDSTNTSNIAWWFAKGNSKFEKSFIFQKDQTALIMLFSDVVGKTNNIAASFKKIKLEKGDTETQYISNKSSLEPSKQAIFLAGGVFQEVYPL
;
A
#
# COMPACT_ATOMS: atom_id res chain seq x y z
N MET A 1 12.77 -15.19 10.99
CA MET A 1 11.74 -14.22 10.59
C MET A 1 12.43 -13.07 9.87
N ARG A 2 12.05 -12.76 8.63
CA ARG A 2 12.64 -11.63 7.88
C ARG A 2 11.72 -10.43 8.07
N ILE A 3 12.30 -9.33 8.49
CA ILE A 3 11.59 -8.08 8.78
C ILE A 3 11.96 -7.11 7.66
N ASN A 4 10.98 -6.71 6.86
CA ASN A 4 11.18 -5.72 5.82
C ASN A 4 10.62 -4.37 6.30
N GLU A 5 11.33 -3.29 6.00
CA GLU A 5 10.86 -1.95 6.34
C GLU A 5 9.64 -1.59 5.46
N ASN A 6 8.61 -1.00 6.07
CA ASN A 6 7.52 -0.39 5.32
C ASN A 6 8.03 0.90 4.67
N LEU A 7 8.17 0.89 3.36
CA LEU A 7 8.65 1.99 2.54
C LEU A 7 7.58 3.09 2.35
N TYR A 8 6.30 2.82 2.59
CA TYR A 8 5.24 3.82 2.49
C TYR A 8 5.03 4.61 3.80
N GLN A 9 5.00 5.94 3.70
CA GLN A 9 4.83 6.88 4.82
C GLN A 9 3.55 7.71 4.72
N GLY A 10 2.42 7.09 4.42
CA GLY A 10 1.14 7.79 4.35
C GLY A 10 0.12 7.31 5.38
N LYS A 11 -0.85 8.19 5.66
CA LYS A 11 -2.02 7.87 6.49
C LYS A 11 -2.97 6.93 5.74
N ASP A 12 -3.96 6.42 6.47
CA ASP A 12 -5.12 5.75 5.88
C ASP A 12 -5.73 6.61 4.76
N VAL A 13 -6.16 5.94 3.68
CA VAL A 13 -6.75 6.60 2.52
C VAL A 13 -8.26 6.41 2.59
N ILE A 14 -8.99 7.51 2.65
CA ILE A 14 -10.46 7.51 2.62
C ILE A 14 -10.90 8.08 1.28
N ILE A 15 -11.75 7.35 0.57
CA ILE A 15 -12.44 7.76 -0.63
C ILE A 15 -13.90 7.93 -0.27
N ASP A 16 -14.37 9.18 -0.23
CA ASP A 16 -15.77 9.48 0.02
C ASP A 16 -16.63 9.09 -1.19
N ALA A 17 -17.91 8.81 -0.94
CA ALA A 17 -18.85 8.54 -2.01
C ALA A 17 -19.01 9.78 -2.90
N ALA A 18 -18.83 9.59 -4.21
CA ALA A 18 -18.98 10.65 -5.20
C ALA A 18 -19.68 10.09 -6.44
N ASP A 19 -20.44 10.94 -7.14
CA ASP A 19 -21.05 10.58 -8.42
C ASP A 19 -20.00 10.63 -9.56
N ASP A 20 -19.05 9.69 -9.52
CA ASP A 20 -17.96 9.56 -10.46
C ASP A 20 -17.73 8.07 -10.78
N ILE A 21 -17.65 7.74 -12.08
CA ILE A 21 -17.41 6.37 -12.57
C ILE A 21 -15.94 5.93 -12.42
N TYR A 22 -15.04 6.86 -12.07
CA TYR A 22 -13.62 6.63 -11.78
C TYR A 22 -13.20 7.08 -10.37
N ASN A 23 -14.12 7.09 -9.40
CA ASN A 23 -13.86 7.50 -8.02
C ASN A 23 -12.69 6.72 -7.41
N SER A 24 -11.55 7.40 -7.27
CA SER A 24 -10.28 6.80 -6.89
C SER A 24 -9.39 7.79 -6.17
N LYS A 25 -8.41 7.28 -5.42
CA LYS A 25 -7.30 8.06 -4.87
C LYS A 25 -5.97 7.44 -5.22
N THR A 26 -4.99 8.31 -5.39
CA THR A 26 -3.62 7.93 -5.73
C THR A 26 -2.72 8.10 -4.52
N ILE A 27 -1.95 7.07 -4.20
CA ILE A 27 -0.83 7.16 -3.27
C ILE A 27 0.47 7.23 -4.06
N LYS A 28 1.32 8.20 -3.71
CA LYS A 28 2.69 8.28 -4.23
C LYS A 28 3.55 7.30 -3.45
N ILE A 29 4.29 6.45 -4.15
CA ILE A 29 5.28 5.59 -3.51
C ILE A 29 6.66 6.28 -3.55
N PRO A 30 7.61 5.85 -2.69
CA PRO A 30 8.95 6.45 -2.67
C PRO A 30 9.63 6.40 -4.04
N GLN A 31 10.44 7.42 -4.36
CA GLN A 31 11.13 7.50 -5.65
C GLN A 31 12.44 6.71 -5.71
N ASN A 32 12.89 6.19 -4.57
CA ASN A 32 14.17 5.48 -4.42
C ASN A 32 14.02 3.95 -4.49
N LEU A 33 13.00 3.45 -5.20
CA LEU A 33 12.88 2.02 -5.44
C LEU A 33 13.97 1.54 -6.40
N GLU A 34 14.43 0.31 -6.20
CA GLU A 34 15.49 -0.31 -6.98
C GLU A 34 14.88 -1.06 -8.18
N GLU A 35 15.46 -0.82 -9.36
CA GLU A 35 15.08 -1.50 -10.59
C GLU A 35 15.20 -3.02 -10.48
N GLY A 36 14.23 -3.73 -11.05
CA GLY A 36 14.19 -5.19 -11.07
C GLY A 36 13.89 -5.82 -9.71
N GLN A 37 13.68 -5.03 -8.65
CA GLN A 37 13.30 -5.55 -7.35
C GLN A 37 11.80 -5.77 -7.24
N GLU A 38 11.42 -6.82 -6.51
CA GLU A 38 10.04 -7.10 -6.18
C GLU A 38 9.60 -6.32 -4.93
N TYR A 39 8.38 -5.80 -4.98
CA TYR A 39 7.75 -5.07 -3.90
C TYR A 39 6.32 -5.57 -3.67
N THR A 40 5.94 -5.71 -2.40
CA THR A 40 4.59 -6.10 -1.97
C THR A 40 3.83 -4.90 -1.43
N ILE A 41 2.65 -4.63 -1.99
CA ILE A 41 1.66 -3.71 -1.43
C ILE A 41 0.65 -4.50 -0.61
N SER A 42 0.38 -4.05 0.62
CA SER A 42 -0.66 -4.63 1.47
C SER A 42 -1.49 -3.57 2.19
N PHE A 43 -2.75 -3.88 2.46
CA PHE A 43 -3.67 -3.02 3.23
C PHE A 43 -4.92 -3.78 3.67
N PHE A 44 -5.68 -3.21 4.59
CA PHE A 44 -7.07 -3.60 4.85
C PHE A 44 -8.00 -2.64 4.12
N VAL A 45 -9.04 -3.15 3.48
CA VAL A 45 -10.04 -2.31 2.83
C VAL A 45 -11.42 -2.57 3.38
N GLU A 46 -12.16 -1.48 3.62
CA GLU A 46 -13.59 -1.47 3.95
C GLU A 46 -14.32 -0.69 2.85
N GLN A 47 -15.39 -1.26 2.31
CA GLN A 47 -16.20 -0.67 1.26
C GLN A 47 -17.58 -0.33 1.82
N SER A 48 -18.22 0.72 1.33
CA SER A 48 -19.61 1.03 1.71
C SER A 48 -20.58 -0.08 1.30
N LEU A 49 -21.77 -0.12 1.93
CA LEU A 49 -22.76 -1.19 1.77
C LEU A 49 -23.23 -1.42 0.32
N ASN A 50 -23.18 -0.39 -0.52
CA ASN A 50 -23.54 -0.45 -1.93
C ASN A 50 -22.40 -0.92 -2.85
N GLY A 51 -21.22 -1.15 -2.30
CA GLY A 51 -20.09 -1.68 -3.05
C GLY A 51 -20.29 -3.14 -3.48
N SER A 52 -19.64 -3.52 -4.58
CA SER A 52 -19.73 -4.87 -5.16
C SER A 52 -18.99 -5.95 -4.35
N GLY A 53 -18.26 -5.56 -3.30
CA GLY A 53 -17.35 -6.44 -2.58
C GLY A 53 -16.06 -6.73 -3.36
N LYS A 54 -15.80 -5.98 -4.44
CA LYS A 54 -14.56 -6.01 -5.22
C LYS A 54 -14.15 -4.59 -5.58
N LEU A 55 -12.86 -4.35 -5.74
CA LEU A 55 -12.34 -3.06 -6.19
C LEU A 55 -11.04 -3.20 -6.95
N ASN A 56 -10.71 -2.19 -7.76
CA ASN A 56 -9.47 -2.17 -8.50
C ASN A 56 -8.32 -1.50 -7.74
N VAL A 57 -7.15 -2.10 -7.88
CA VAL A 57 -5.87 -1.57 -7.41
C VAL A 57 -4.95 -1.55 -8.60
N VAL A 58 -4.41 -0.39 -8.94
CA VAL A 58 -3.57 -0.22 -10.12
C VAL A 58 -2.25 0.40 -9.70
N VAL A 59 -1.14 -0.25 -10.03
CA VAL A 59 0.18 0.39 -9.98
C VAL A 59 0.43 0.94 -11.38
N LYS A 60 0.65 2.24 -11.47
CA LYS A 60 0.76 2.94 -12.74
C LYS A 60 2.06 3.73 -12.78
N ASP A 61 2.63 3.87 -13.96
CA ASP A 61 3.65 4.87 -14.20
C ASP A 61 2.99 6.26 -14.27
N SER A 62 3.56 7.24 -13.56
CA SER A 62 3.10 8.62 -13.60
C SER A 62 3.63 9.39 -14.80
N THR A 63 4.61 8.84 -15.53
CA THR A 63 5.29 9.52 -16.65
C THR A 63 4.72 9.12 -18.01
N ASN A 64 4.30 7.88 -18.18
CA ASN A 64 3.54 7.40 -19.33
C ASN A 64 2.27 6.72 -18.80
N THR A 65 1.15 6.79 -19.50
CA THR A 65 -0.15 6.32 -18.96
C THR A 65 -0.26 4.79 -18.79
N SER A 66 0.86 4.05 -18.83
CA SER A 66 0.87 2.59 -18.76
C SER A 66 0.65 2.06 -17.34
N ASN A 67 -0.01 0.91 -17.26
CA ASN A 67 -0.20 0.20 -16.01
C ASN A 67 0.95 -0.79 -15.81
N ILE A 68 1.61 -0.69 -14.67
CA ILE A 68 2.65 -1.62 -14.20
C ILE A 68 1.98 -2.90 -13.71
N ALA A 69 0.90 -2.76 -12.94
CA ALA A 69 0.11 -3.87 -12.46
C ALA A 69 -1.36 -3.46 -12.26
N TRP A 70 -2.26 -4.43 -12.41
CA TRP A 70 -3.69 -4.26 -12.20
C TRP A 70 -4.24 -5.48 -11.46
N TRP A 71 -4.86 -5.24 -10.31
CA TRP A 71 -5.48 -6.29 -9.50
C TRP A 71 -6.92 -5.98 -9.12
N PHE A 72 -7.61 -7.03 -8.68
CA PHE A 72 -8.86 -6.94 -7.94
C PHE A 72 -8.60 -7.27 -6.48
N ALA A 73 -8.95 -6.34 -5.58
CA ALA A 73 -9.05 -6.63 -4.16
C ALA A 73 -10.48 -7.04 -3.82
N LYS A 74 -10.63 -7.94 -2.86
CA LYS A 74 -11.93 -8.21 -2.24
C LYS A 74 -12.21 -7.12 -1.21
N GLY A 75 -13.37 -6.49 -1.30
CA GLY A 75 -13.83 -5.51 -0.32
C GLY A 75 -13.98 -6.15 1.07
N ASN A 76 -13.83 -5.35 2.11
CA ASN A 76 -13.96 -5.79 3.51
C ASN A 76 -12.97 -6.90 3.89
N SER A 77 -11.74 -6.85 3.37
CA SER A 77 -10.70 -7.85 3.66
C SER A 77 -9.27 -7.27 3.57
N LYS A 78 -8.28 -8.06 4.01
CA LYS A 78 -6.86 -7.80 3.74
C LYS A 78 -6.57 -8.05 2.25
N PHE A 79 -5.86 -7.14 1.63
CA PHE A 79 -5.28 -7.28 0.29
C PHE A 79 -3.76 -7.32 0.39
N GLU A 80 -3.13 -8.14 -0.45
CA GLU A 80 -1.68 -8.28 -0.56
C GLU A 80 -1.30 -8.76 -1.96
N LYS A 81 -0.44 -8.02 -2.65
CA LYS A 81 0.10 -8.37 -3.98
C LYS A 81 1.49 -7.81 -4.21
N SER A 82 2.28 -8.55 -4.98
CA SER A 82 3.65 -8.19 -5.36
C SER A 82 3.75 -7.74 -6.82
N PHE A 83 4.71 -6.87 -7.10
CA PHE A 83 5.08 -6.43 -8.45
C PHE A 83 6.58 -6.18 -8.55
N ILE A 84 7.13 -6.31 -9.75
CA ILE A 84 8.54 -5.97 -10.03
C ILE A 84 8.60 -4.51 -10.48
N PHE A 85 9.44 -3.70 -9.82
CA PHE A 85 9.64 -2.30 -10.16
C PHE A 85 10.61 -2.14 -11.35
N GLN A 86 10.31 -1.22 -12.26
CA GLN A 86 11.16 -0.85 -13.40
C GLN A 86 11.42 0.67 -13.32
N LYS A 87 12.69 1.09 -13.41
CA LYS A 87 13.18 2.42 -12.97
C LYS A 87 12.85 3.57 -13.91
N ASP A 88 12.38 3.27 -15.11
CA ASP A 88 11.84 4.26 -16.04
C ASP A 88 10.49 4.84 -15.58
N GLN A 89 9.94 4.35 -14.46
CA GLN A 89 8.59 4.65 -14.02
C GLN A 89 8.59 5.43 -12.69
N THR A 90 7.84 6.53 -12.65
CA THR A 90 7.42 7.09 -11.35
C THR A 90 6.19 6.32 -10.94
N ALA A 91 6.34 5.27 -10.16
CA ALA A 91 5.20 4.45 -9.78
C ALA A 91 4.26 5.20 -8.83
N LEU A 92 2.97 5.03 -9.03
CA LEU A 92 1.92 5.46 -8.12
C LEU A 92 0.86 4.39 -8.05
N ILE A 93 0.21 4.26 -6.90
CA ILE A 93 -0.82 3.24 -6.69
C ILE A 93 -2.16 3.95 -6.65
N MET A 94 -3.02 3.63 -7.61
CA MET A 94 -4.41 4.07 -7.66
C MET A 94 -5.29 3.04 -6.96
N LEU A 95 -6.09 3.52 -6.01
CA LEU A 95 -7.05 2.76 -5.23
C LEU A 95 -8.45 3.23 -5.65
N PHE A 96 -9.25 2.35 -6.21
CA PHE A 96 -10.63 2.65 -6.60
C PHE A 96 -11.60 2.28 -5.48
N SER A 97 -12.72 3.01 -5.37
CA SER A 97 -13.75 2.66 -4.38
C SER A 97 -14.55 1.39 -4.74
N ASP A 98 -14.51 0.95 -6.01
CA ASP A 98 -15.09 -0.31 -6.52
C ASP A 98 -14.32 -0.72 -7.81
N VAL A 99 -14.90 -1.60 -8.62
CA VAL A 99 -14.47 -1.92 -9.97
C VAL A 99 -14.58 -0.67 -10.85
N VAL A 100 -13.54 -0.42 -11.66
CA VAL A 100 -13.48 0.70 -12.61
C VAL A 100 -14.76 0.74 -13.46
N GLY A 101 -15.37 1.93 -13.57
CA GLY A 101 -16.66 2.13 -14.26
C GLY A 101 -17.89 1.83 -13.41
N LYS A 102 -17.72 1.35 -12.16
CA LYS A 102 -18.81 1.03 -11.23
C LYS A 102 -18.57 1.64 -9.84
N THR A 103 -17.98 2.83 -9.79
CA THR A 103 -17.55 3.47 -8.53
C THR A 103 -18.49 4.56 -8.01
N ASN A 104 -19.55 4.90 -8.75
CA ASN A 104 -20.50 5.95 -8.39
C ASN A 104 -21.16 5.68 -7.03
N ASN A 105 -21.17 6.72 -6.21
CA ASN A 105 -21.76 6.75 -4.88
C ASN A 105 -21.17 5.68 -3.93
N ILE A 106 -20.03 5.08 -4.25
CA ILE A 106 -19.37 4.07 -3.44
C ILE A 106 -18.16 4.70 -2.75
N ALA A 107 -18.09 4.52 -1.43
CA ALA A 107 -16.99 4.93 -0.59
C ALA A 107 -16.09 3.74 -0.25
N ALA A 108 -14.82 4.01 0.03
CA ALA A 108 -13.88 3.00 0.51
C ALA A 108 -12.85 3.59 1.46
N SER A 109 -12.48 2.84 2.49
CA SER A 109 -11.40 3.16 3.42
C SER A 109 -10.30 2.11 3.32
N PHE A 110 -9.09 2.56 3.08
CA PHE A 110 -7.88 1.73 3.01
C PHE A 110 -7.01 2.04 4.21
N LYS A 111 -6.80 1.04 5.06
CA LYS A 111 -6.13 1.17 6.35
C LYS A 111 -4.84 0.38 6.37
N LYS A 112 -3.87 0.85 7.16
CA LYS A 112 -2.59 0.16 7.39
C LYS A 112 -1.87 -0.20 6.08
N ILE A 113 -1.85 0.75 5.15
CA ILE A 113 -1.19 0.57 3.85
C ILE A 113 0.31 0.38 4.06
N LYS A 114 0.89 -0.63 3.41
CA LYS A 114 2.32 -0.89 3.42
C LYS A 114 2.86 -1.16 2.04
N LEU A 115 4.09 -0.73 1.79
CA LEU A 115 4.89 -1.16 0.66
C LEU A 115 6.20 -1.72 1.18
N GLU A 116 6.49 -2.99 0.94
CA GLU A 116 7.64 -3.69 1.50
C GLU A 116 8.45 -4.33 0.36
N LYS A 117 9.78 -4.44 0.49
CA LYS A 117 10.64 -5.12 -0.51
C LYS A 117 10.50 -6.65 -0.35
N GLY A 118 10.32 -7.38 -1.44
CA GLY A 118 10.14 -8.84 -1.46
C GLY A 118 8.68 -9.30 -1.43
N ASP A 119 8.47 -10.62 -1.38
CA ASP A 119 7.19 -11.34 -1.59
C ASP A 119 6.57 -11.95 -0.31
N THR A 120 7.22 -11.76 0.83
CA THR A 120 6.97 -12.55 2.05
C THR A 120 6.25 -11.72 3.11
N GLU A 121 5.28 -12.34 3.81
CA GLU A 121 4.54 -11.70 4.91
C GLU A 121 5.52 -11.26 6.00
N THR A 122 5.57 -9.95 6.27
CA THR A 122 6.43 -9.40 7.31
C THR A 122 5.63 -8.82 8.47
N GLN A 123 6.16 -9.00 9.67
CA GLN A 123 5.61 -8.41 10.89
C GLN A 123 5.63 -6.89 10.75
N TYR A 124 4.55 -6.21 11.18
CA TYR A 124 4.46 -4.76 11.07
C TYR A 124 5.55 -4.06 11.87
N ILE A 125 6.40 -3.31 11.17
CA ILE A 125 7.28 -2.30 11.76
C ILE A 125 6.88 -0.95 11.19
N SER A 126 6.59 0.01 12.07
CA SER A 126 6.34 1.40 11.68
C SER A 126 7.57 1.94 10.93
N ASN A 127 7.35 2.75 9.90
CA ASN A 127 8.45 3.30 9.11
C ASN A 127 9.47 4.02 10.03
N LYS A 128 10.76 3.80 9.82
CA LYS A 128 11.82 4.28 10.71
C LYS A 128 11.80 5.80 10.90
N SER A 129 11.48 6.58 9.85
CA SER A 129 11.42 8.04 9.96
C SER A 129 10.11 8.57 10.56
N SER A 130 9.12 7.70 10.79
CA SER A 130 7.88 8.05 11.50
C SER A 130 7.92 7.78 13.00
N LEU A 131 9.00 7.17 13.49
CA LEU A 131 9.23 6.87 14.90
C LEU A 131 10.25 7.83 15.50
N GLU A 132 9.92 8.37 16.68
CA GLU A 132 10.90 9.01 17.56
C GLU A 132 12.14 8.12 17.73
N PRO A 133 13.36 8.66 17.79
CA PRO A 133 14.59 7.86 17.91
C PRO A 133 14.56 6.83 19.04
N SER A 134 13.86 7.13 20.14
CA SER A 134 13.68 6.25 21.29
C SER A 134 12.75 5.04 21.07
N LYS A 135 11.97 5.06 19.98
CA LYS A 135 11.03 3.99 19.59
C LYS A 135 11.50 3.20 18.37
N GLN A 136 12.65 3.56 17.80
CA GLN A 136 13.26 2.80 16.70
C GLN A 136 13.93 1.54 17.24
N ALA A 137 13.73 0.41 16.57
CA ALA A 137 14.45 -0.82 16.92
C ALA A 137 15.96 -0.60 16.71
N ILE A 138 16.74 -0.75 17.78
CA ILE A 138 18.20 -0.71 17.72
C ILE A 138 18.68 -2.12 17.39
N PHE A 139 19.33 -2.29 16.24
CA PHE A 139 20.05 -3.52 15.94
C PHE A 139 21.31 -3.57 16.79
N LEU A 140 21.30 -4.38 17.86
CA LEU A 140 22.50 -4.68 18.63
C LEU A 140 23.37 -5.67 17.82
N ALA A 141 24.68 -5.43 17.79
CA ALA A 141 25.62 -6.35 17.16
C ALA A 141 25.49 -7.74 17.80
N GLY A 142 25.23 -8.78 17.00
CA GLY A 142 25.08 -10.16 17.46
C GLY A 142 23.74 -10.84 17.20
N GLY A 143 22.80 -10.21 16.49
CA GLY A 143 21.56 -10.87 16.05
C GLY A 143 20.48 -11.01 17.14
N VAL A 144 20.63 -10.34 18.28
CA VAL A 144 19.62 -10.25 19.33
C VAL A 144 18.87 -8.93 19.18
N PHE A 145 17.54 -8.99 19.17
CA PHE A 145 16.66 -7.84 19.07
C PHE A 145 16.04 -7.54 20.43
N GLN A 146 15.85 -6.26 20.73
CA GLN A 146 15.06 -5.80 21.88
C GLN A 146 13.86 -5.01 21.37
N GLU A 147 12.67 -5.55 21.60
CA GLU A 147 11.41 -4.91 21.28
C GLU A 147 11.13 -3.80 22.31
N VAL A 148 10.99 -2.55 21.86
CA VAL A 148 10.61 -1.43 22.73
C VAL A 148 9.11 -1.19 22.56
N TYR A 149 8.32 -1.60 23.53
CA TYR A 149 6.89 -1.31 23.57
C TYR A 149 6.65 0.08 24.19
N PRO A 150 5.83 0.94 23.58
CA PRO A 150 5.37 2.16 24.25
C PRO A 150 4.41 1.79 25.40
N LEU A 151 4.61 2.42 26.56
CA LEU A 151 3.67 2.39 27.70
C LEU A 151 2.35 3.08 27.35
#